data_AF-A0A7H8MFZ3-F1
#
_entry.id   AF-A0A7H8MFZ3-F1
#
_cell.length_a   1.000
_cell.length_b   1.000
_cell.length_c   1.000
_cell.angle_alpha   90.00
_cell.angle_beta   90.00
_cell.angle_gamma   90.00
#
_symmetry.space_group_name_H-M   'P 1'
#
loop_
_entity.id
_entity.type
_entity.pdbx_description
1 polymer ?
#
loop_
_entity_poly.entity_id
_entity_poly.type
_entity_poly.pdbx_seq_one_letter_code
_entity_poly.pdbx_strand_id
1 'polypeptide(L)'
;MTPAGGGEAAWTGFVFASLGRDGRIHQDYQFGNPPPPVVSEKPQPTTRAIVHEFLRRSRQGDPDHIADLYASEVSWRVNWPVEHHPAVPWILPRSTRADVADHFRTFAEHCLPAEGNVSIDDVLIDGSNAILFGTSTQRLKDTGNRFTMTFALRLTIEDGRITRHHMYEDSLAVAEAFPTN
;
A
#
# COMPACT_ATOMS: atom_id res chain seq x y z
N MET A 1 -32.13 -28.70 8.44
CA MET A 1 -33.10 -27.61 8.66
C MET A 1 -32.33 -26.31 8.69
N THR A 2 -32.53 -25.42 7.72
CA THR A 2 -31.94 -24.07 7.70
C THR A 2 -32.80 -23.16 8.60
N PRO A 3 -32.25 -22.39 9.55
CA PRO A 3 -33.05 -21.52 10.40
C PRO A 3 -33.80 -20.48 9.55
N ALA A 4 -35.10 -20.29 9.84
CA ALA A 4 -35.99 -19.39 9.11
C ALA A 4 -35.60 -17.90 9.20
N GLY A 5 -34.58 -17.53 9.98
CA GLY A 5 -34.13 -16.16 10.21
C GLY A 5 -32.83 -15.74 9.47
N GLY A 6 -32.22 -16.62 8.68
CA GLY A 6 -30.86 -16.38 8.16
C GLY A 6 -29.78 -16.54 9.24
N GLY A 7 -28.57 -16.93 8.85
CA GLY A 7 -27.42 -17.01 9.76
C GLY A 7 -26.80 -15.63 10.01
N GLU A 8 -25.86 -15.56 10.96
CA GLU A 8 -25.00 -14.37 11.10
C GLU A 8 -24.23 -14.08 9.80
N ALA A 9 -23.82 -12.83 9.61
CA ALA A 9 -23.02 -12.43 8.44
C ALA A 9 -21.75 -13.29 8.37
N ALA A 10 -21.74 -14.24 7.43
CA ALA A 10 -20.61 -15.14 7.21
C ALA A 10 -19.41 -14.43 6.53
N TRP A 11 -19.67 -13.21 6.02
CA TRP A 11 -18.72 -12.43 5.25
C TRP A 11 -19.05 -10.94 5.37
N THR A 12 -18.03 -10.14 5.68
CA THR A 12 -18.06 -8.69 5.59
C THR A 12 -16.80 -8.22 4.88
N GLY A 13 -16.92 -7.16 4.09
CA GLY A 13 -15.83 -6.73 3.25
C GLY A 13 -16.07 -5.42 2.54
N PHE A 14 -15.02 -4.96 1.86
CA PHE A 14 -15.03 -3.81 0.97
C PHE A 14 -14.78 -4.29 -0.46
N VAL A 15 -15.54 -3.71 -1.39
CA VAL A 15 -15.32 -3.90 -2.82
C VAL A 15 -14.95 -2.56 -3.41
N PHE A 16 -13.81 -2.50 -4.09
CA PHE A 16 -13.42 -1.36 -4.90
C PHE A 16 -13.46 -1.77 -6.37
N ALA A 17 -14.26 -1.05 -7.16
CA ALA A 17 -14.35 -1.23 -8.58
C ALA A 17 -13.89 0.04 -9.30
N SER A 18 -12.91 -0.08 -10.20
CA SER A 18 -12.60 0.99 -11.15
C SER A 18 -13.49 0.85 -12.37
N LEU A 19 -14.15 1.94 -12.77
CA LEU A 19 -15.02 1.95 -13.95
C LEU A 19 -14.32 2.61 -15.14
N GLY A 20 -14.49 2.03 -16.33
CA GLY A 20 -14.14 2.68 -17.59
C GLY A 20 -15.08 3.85 -17.88
N ARG A 21 -14.71 4.69 -18.86
CA ARG A 21 -15.57 5.80 -19.33
C ARG A 21 -16.93 5.35 -19.88
N ASP A 22 -17.06 4.07 -20.21
CA ASP A 22 -18.31 3.43 -20.63
C ASP A 22 -19.17 2.95 -19.45
N GLY A 23 -18.73 3.19 -18.22
CA GLY A 23 -19.41 2.79 -16.98
C GLY A 23 -19.25 1.33 -16.60
N ARG A 24 -18.43 0.54 -17.33
CA ARG A 24 -18.18 -0.87 -17.01
C ARG A 24 -17.03 -1.03 -16.04
N ILE A 25 -17.10 -2.07 -15.21
CA ILE A 25 -16.02 -2.44 -14.28
C ILE A 25 -14.80 -2.88 -15.11
N HIS A 26 -13.70 -2.18 -14.94
CA HIS A 26 -12.42 -2.48 -15.55
C HIS A 26 -11.54 -3.32 -14.62
N GLN A 27 -11.56 -3.01 -13.31
CA GLN A 27 -10.91 -3.81 -12.28
C GLN A 27 -11.81 -3.89 -11.05
N ASP A 28 -11.76 -5.05 -10.37
CA ASP A 28 -12.50 -5.33 -9.14
C ASP A 28 -11.52 -5.87 -8.09
N TYR A 29 -11.51 -5.24 -6.93
CA TYR A 29 -10.70 -5.61 -5.77
C TYR A 29 -11.63 -5.87 -4.60
N GLN A 30 -11.79 -7.15 -4.27
CA GLN A 30 -12.63 -7.59 -3.17
C GLN A 30 -11.76 -7.94 -1.97
N PHE A 31 -12.06 -7.32 -0.84
CA PHE A 31 -11.41 -7.55 0.44
C PHE A 31 -12.46 -8.03 1.41
N GLY A 32 -12.35 -9.25 1.90
CA GLY A 32 -13.26 -9.79 2.90
C GLY A 32 -12.51 -10.44 4.05
N ASN A 33 -13.11 -10.40 5.23
CA ASN A 33 -12.69 -11.19 6.37
C ASN A 33 -13.89 -12.02 6.89
N PRO A 34 -13.69 -13.31 7.21
CA PRO A 34 -14.61 -14.03 8.07
C PRO A 34 -14.54 -13.44 9.50
N PRO A 35 -15.60 -13.55 10.31
CA PRO A 35 -15.58 -13.06 11.68
C PRO A 35 -14.42 -13.70 12.47
N PRO A 36 -13.62 -12.90 13.22
CA PRO A 36 -12.47 -13.42 13.94
C PRO A 36 -12.91 -14.34 15.10
N PRO A 37 -12.12 -15.35 15.48
CA PRO A 37 -12.30 -16.03 16.76
C PRO A 37 -12.04 -15.03 17.90
N VAL A 38 -12.82 -15.11 18.96
CA VAL A 38 -12.65 -14.30 20.17
C VAL A 38 -11.31 -14.65 20.82
N VAL A 39 -10.36 -13.72 20.83
CA VAL A 39 -9.10 -13.85 21.59
C VAL A 39 -8.84 -12.57 22.39
N SER A 40 -8.48 -12.75 23.67
CA SER A 40 -8.17 -11.68 24.62
C SER A 40 -6.98 -10.82 24.20
N GLU A 41 -7.15 -9.50 24.21
CA GLU A 41 -6.12 -8.53 23.84
C GLU A 41 -5.29 -8.06 25.05
N LYS A 42 -3.96 -8.01 24.87
CA LYS A 42 -3.08 -7.10 25.61
C LYS A 42 -3.23 -5.68 25.03
N PRO A 43 -2.95 -4.60 25.78
CA PRO A 43 -2.98 -3.26 25.22
C PRO A 43 -1.92 -3.13 24.12
N GLN A 44 -2.36 -3.04 22.87
CA GLN A 44 -1.50 -2.80 21.72
C GLN A 44 -1.92 -1.50 21.02
N PRO A 45 -0.98 -0.85 20.29
CA PRO A 45 -1.34 0.26 19.43
C PRO A 45 -2.42 -0.17 18.45
N THR A 46 -3.48 0.63 18.30
CA THR A 46 -4.54 0.33 17.34
C THR A 46 -4.03 0.46 15.90
N THR A 47 -4.63 -0.29 14.97
CA THR A 47 -4.34 -0.18 13.52
C THR A 47 -4.36 1.27 13.05
N ARG A 48 -5.34 2.05 13.51
CA ARG A 48 -5.45 3.48 13.22
C ARG A 48 -4.22 4.27 13.66
N ALA A 49 -3.73 4.05 14.88
CA ALA A 49 -2.55 4.73 15.39
C ALA A 49 -1.30 4.42 14.55
N ILE A 50 -1.10 3.14 14.20
CA ILE A 50 0.03 2.72 13.35
C ILE A 50 -0.05 3.31 11.94
N VAL A 51 -1.25 3.37 11.33
CA VAL A 51 -1.44 3.99 10.01
C VAL A 51 -1.13 5.49 10.04
N HIS A 52 -1.61 6.22 11.04
CA HIS A 52 -1.30 7.65 11.17
C HIS A 52 0.19 7.89 11.40
N GLU A 53 0.83 7.04 12.20
CA GLU A 53 2.26 7.11 12.45
C GLU A 53 3.07 6.78 11.19
N PHE A 54 2.66 5.78 10.41
CA PHE A 54 3.24 5.48 9.11
C PHE A 54 3.18 6.70 8.19
N LEU A 55 2.01 7.30 8.01
CA LEU A 55 1.85 8.51 7.19
C LEU A 55 2.71 9.68 7.70
N ARG A 56 2.82 9.85 9.01
CA ARG A 56 3.65 10.88 9.62
C ARG A 56 5.14 10.66 9.32
N ARG A 57 5.64 9.44 9.51
CA ARG A 57 7.05 9.10 9.24
C ARG A 57 7.37 9.16 7.74
N SER A 58 6.46 8.69 6.88
CA SER A 58 6.63 8.79 5.43
C SER A 58 6.78 10.24 4.96
N ARG A 59 6.04 11.18 5.55
CA ARG A 59 6.22 12.62 5.26
C ARG A 59 7.55 13.19 5.75
N GLN A 60 8.14 12.61 6.80
CA GLN A 60 9.47 13.02 7.28
C GLN A 60 10.59 12.50 6.40
N GLY A 61 10.37 11.38 5.70
CA GLY A 61 11.29 10.86 4.70
C GLY A 61 12.55 10.21 5.25
N ASP A 62 12.54 9.79 6.52
CA ASP A 62 13.64 9.02 7.13
C ASP A 62 13.41 7.51 6.91
N PRO A 63 14.19 6.83 6.05
CA PRO A 63 13.94 5.44 5.69
C PRO A 63 13.97 4.46 6.87
N ASP A 64 14.95 4.62 7.76
CA ASP A 64 15.16 3.69 8.87
C ASP A 64 14.07 3.90 9.93
N HIS A 65 13.70 5.16 10.19
CA HIS A 65 12.60 5.50 11.08
C HIS A 65 11.23 5.02 10.55
N ILE A 66 10.99 5.06 9.25
CA ILE A 66 9.79 4.47 8.65
C ILE A 66 9.80 2.95 8.84
N ALA A 67 10.93 2.31 8.54
CA ALA A 67 11.10 0.86 8.63
C ALA A 67 10.90 0.32 10.06
N ASP A 68 11.18 1.10 11.10
CA ASP A 68 10.92 0.69 12.50
C ASP A 68 9.46 0.30 12.79
N LEU A 69 8.49 0.80 12.00
CA LEU A 69 7.08 0.42 12.13
C LEU A 69 6.80 -1.00 11.63
N TYR A 70 7.71 -1.59 10.87
CA TYR A 70 7.55 -2.90 10.26
C TYR A 70 8.03 -4.02 11.17
N ALA A 71 7.47 -5.22 10.99
CA ALA A 71 7.98 -6.44 11.59
C ALA A 71 9.35 -6.81 10.99
N SER A 72 10.06 -7.77 11.58
CA SER A 72 11.37 -8.20 11.06
C SER A 72 11.24 -8.82 9.67
N GLU A 73 10.20 -9.63 9.48
CA GLU A 73 9.75 -10.19 8.21
C GLU A 73 8.47 -9.48 7.77
N VAL A 74 8.37 -9.19 6.48
CA VAL A 74 7.31 -8.39 5.87
C VAL A 74 6.86 -9.08 4.59
N SER A 75 5.56 -9.29 4.44
CA SER A 75 4.98 -9.61 3.15
C SER A 75 4.95 -8.34 2.29
N TRP A 76 6.03 -8.09 1.55
CA TRP A 76 6.15 -6.96 0.63
C TRP A 76 5.68 -7.35 -0.76
N ARG A 77 4.72 -6.60 -1.30
CA ARG A 77 4.17 -6.81 -2.64
C ARG A 77 3.99 -5.48 -3.34
N VAL A 78 4.33 -5.45 -4.61
CA VAL A 78 4.06 -4.35 -5.54
C VAL A 78 3.40 -4.98 -6.75
N ASN A 79 2.29 -4.41 -7.21
CA ASN A 79 1.51 -4.99 -8.30
C ASN A 79 2.13 -4.64 -9.66
N TRP A 80 3.34 -5.17 -9.91
CA TRP A 80 4.14 -4.91 -11.10
C TRP A 80 4.38 -6.21 -11.88
N PRO A 81 3.92 -6.31 -13.14
CA PRO A 81 4.20 -7.48 -13.97
C PRO A 81 5.69 -7.51 -14.35
N VAL A 82 6.32 -8.66 -14.15
CA VAL A 82 7.78 -8.84 -14.29
C VAL A 82 8.26 -8.66 -15.74
N GLU A 83 7.39 -8.81 -16.74
CA GLU A 83 7.86 -9.15 -18.09
C GLU A 83 8.06 -8.00 -19.09
N HIS A 84 7.56 -6.76 -18.90
CA HIS A 84 7.50 -5.81 -20.03
C HIS A 84 7.71 -4.31 -19.75
N HIS A 85 8.41 -3.93 -18.68
CA HIS A 85 8.63 -2.50 -18.36
C HIS A 85 10.11 -2.17 -18.14
N PRO A 86 10.53 -0.90 -18.35
CA PRO A 86 11.84 -0.43 -17.89
C PRO A 86 12.03 -0.79 -16.41
N ALA A 87 13.24 -1.20 -16.05
CA ALA A 87 13.55 -1.59 -14.67
C ALA A 87 13.39 -0.37 -13.75
N VAL A 88 12.27 -0.29 -13.03
CA VAL A 88 12.04 0.74 -12.02
C VAL A 88 12.87 0.39 -10.78
N PRO A 89 13.82 1.23 -10.34
CA PRO A 89 14.85 0.83 -9.39
C PRO A 89 14.32 0.37 -8.02
N TRP A 90 13.20 0.94 -7.56
CA TRP A 90 12.60 0.59 -6.28
C TRP A 90 11.58 -0.56 -6.36
N ILE A 91 11.34 -1.16 -7.53
CA ILE A 91 10.45 -2.29 -7.70
C ILE A 91 11.28 -3.58 -7.68
N LEU A 92 11.55 -4.06 -6.46
CA LEU A 92 12.39 -5.23 -6.20
C LEU A 92 11.67 -6.21 -5.27
N PRO A 93 12.00 -7.51 -5.32
CA PRO A 93 11.62 -8.46 -4.28
C PRO A 93 12.18 -8.00 -2.93
N ARG A 94 11.33 -7.99 -1.90
CA ARG A 94 11.68 -7.58 -0.54
C ARG A 94 10.94 -8.45 0.45
N SER A 95 11.51 -8.67 1.63
CA SER A 95 10.83 -9.43 2.68
C SER A 95 11.21 -9.06 4.10
N THR A 96 12.14 -8.12 4.30
CA THR A 96 12.64 -7.79 5.64
C THR A 96 12.49 -6.31 5.97
N ARG A 97 12.59 -5.96 7.26
CA ARG A 97 12.65 -4.56 7.70
C ARG A 97 13.77 -3.78 7.02
N ALA A 98 14.94 -4.41 6.83
CA ALA A 98 16.08 -3.78 6.17
C ALA A 98 15.73 -3.48 4.70
N ASP A 99 15.05 -4.40 4.02
CA ASP A 99 14.58 -4.16 2.65
C ASP A 99 13.56 -3.04 2.57
N VAL A 100 12.69 -2.89 3.59
CA VAL A 100 11.75 -1.76 3.66
C VAL A 100 12.52 -0.43 3.74
N ALA A 101 13.54 -0.34 4.58
CA ALA A 101 14.39 0.86 4.64
C ALA A 101 15.09 1.13 3.31
N ASP A 102 15.61 0.07 2.67
CA ASP A 102 16.17 0.14 1.32
C ASP A 102 15.16 0.69 0.30
N HIS A 103 13.91 0.23 0.30
CA HIS A 103 12.86 0.76 -0.58
C HIS A 103 12.73 2.27 -0.52
N PHE A 104 12.57 2.83 0.69
CA PHE A 104 12.41 4.27 0.87
C PHE A 104 13.68 5.03 0.49
N ARG A 105 14.86 4.44 0.72
CA ARG A 105 16.16 5.00 0.33
C ARG A 105 16.31 5.05 -1.19
N THR A 106 16.11 3.92 -1.88
CA THR A 106 16.15 3.86 -3.36
C THR A 106 15.14 4.80 -3.99
N PHE A 107 13.92 4.87 -3.45
CA PHE A 107 12.91 5.81 -3.93
C PHE A 107 13.38 7.26 -3.78
N ALA A 108 13.91 7.64 -2.61
CA ALA A 108 14.44 8.98 -2.36
C ALA A 108 15.72 9.29 -3.15
N GLU A 109 16.48 8.28 -3.58
CA GLU A 109 17.63 8.42 -4.47
C GLU A 109 17.21 8.81 -5.88
N HIS A 110 16.09 8.28 -6.41
CA HIS A 110 15.64 8.54 -7.77
C HIS A 110 14.56 9.62 -7.91
N CYS A 111 13.79 9.94 -6.87
CA CYS A 111 12.77 10.99 -6.89
C CYS A 111 13.22 12.23 -6.12
N LEU A 112 12.93 13.44 -6.62
CA LEU A 112 13.18 14.70 -5.91
C LEU A 112 12.11 14.94 -4.84
N PRO A 113 12.43 14.82 -3.53
CA PRO A 113 11.41 14.94 -2.49
C PRO A 113 10.75 16.32 -2.45
N ALA A 114 11.52 17.39 -2.74
CA ALA A 114 11.03 18.76 -2.76
C ALA A 114 10.03 19.06 -3.90
N GLU A 115 9.99 18.21 -4.93
CA GLU A 115 9.06 18.31 -6.06
C GLU A 115 8.03 17.17 -6.09
N GLY A 116 8.05 16.31 -5.06
CA GLY A 116 7.10 15.24 -4.85
C GLY A 116 5.90 15.70 -4.03
N ASN A 117 4.74 15.12 -4.29
CA ASN A 117 3.55 15.30 -3.48
C ASN A 117 2.79 13.98 -3.35
N VAL A 118 2.29 13.69 -2.16
CA VAL A 118 1.42 12.54 -1.91
C VAL A 118 0.17 13.04 -1.19
N SER A 119 -0.99 12.89 -1.82
CA SER A 119 -2.29 13.09 -1.17
C SER A 119 -2.87 11.75 -0.76
N ILE A 120 -3.51 11.71 0.41
CA ILE A 120 -4.33 10.58 0.85
C ILE A 120 -5.77 11.04 0.77
N ASP A 121 -6.54 10.37 -0.07
CA ASP A 121 -7.93 10.71 -0.34
C ASP A 121 -8.84 10.03 0.70
N ASP A 122 -8.58 8.75 0.97
CA ASP A 122 -9.36 7.93 1.90
C ASP A 122 -8.50 6.94 2.68
N VAL A 123 -8.96 6.60 3.90
CA VAL A 123 -8.38 5.56 4.74
C VAL A 123 -9.49 4.68 5.29
N LEU A 124 -9.49 3.41 4.91
CA LEU A 124 -10.40 2.38 5.40
C LEU A 124 -9.66 1.48 6.40
N ILE A 125 -10.26 1.21 7.55
CA ILE A 125 -9.67 0.37 8.60
C ILE A 125 -10.71 -0.65 9.03
N ASP A 126 -10.30 -1.92 9.05
CA ASP A 126 -11.09 -3.04 9.55
C ASP A 126 -10.17 -4.03 10.29
N GLY A 127 -10.35 -4.15 11.60
CA GLY A 127 -9.49 -4.94 12.48
C GLY A 127 -8.01 -4.58 12.32
N SER A 128 -7.18 -5.58 11.96
CA SER A 128 -5.75 -5.46 11.67
C SER A 128 -5.43 -4.93 10.26
N ASN A 129 -6.41 -4.73 9.38
CA ASN A 129 -6.18 -4.32 8.01
C ASN A 129 -6.48 -2.82 7.83
N ALA A 130 -5.67 -2.17 6.99
CA ALA A 130 -5.92 -0.83 6.52
C ALA A 130 -5.69 -0.73 5.00
N ILE A 131 -6.55 0.02 4.32
CA ILE A 131 -6.37 0.40 2.92
C ILE A 131 -6.31 1.93 2.86
N LEU A 132 -5.27 2.45 2.21
CA LEU A 132 -5.10 3.87 1.96
C LEU A 132 -5.23 4.12 0.46
N PHE A 133 -6.03 5.09 0.07
CA PHE A 133 -6.14 5.55 -1.31
C PHE A 133 -5.50 6.92 -1.44
N GLY A 134 -4.86 7.16 -2.56
CA GLY A 134 -4.21 8.44 -2.78
C GLY A 134 -3.69 8.64 -4.18
N THR A 135 -3.12 9.83 -4.37
CA THR A 135 -2.41 10.22 -5.58
C THR A 135 -0.98 10.61 -5.21
N SER A 136 -0.01 10.14 -5.97
CA SER A 136 1.40 10.48 -5.84
C SER A 136 1.89 11.14 -7.13
N THR A 137 2.48 12.32 -7.02
CA THR A 137 3.17 13.01 -8.10
C THR A 137 4.64 13.12 -7.76
N GLN A 138 5.51 12.70 -8.67
CA GLN A 138 6.95 12.66 -8.44
C GLN A 138 7.73 13.22 -9.63
N ARG A 139 8.96 13.66 -9.38
CA ARG A 139 9.92 14.11 -10.38
C ARG A 139 11.16 13.24 -10.30
N LEU A 140 11.50 12.57 -11.39
CA LEU A 140 12.73 11.77 -11.49
C LEU A 140 13.94 12.69 -11.54
N LYS A 141 14.98 12.36 -10.77
CA LYS A 141 16.24 13.12 -10.73
C LYS A 141 17.01 13.04 -12.02
N ASP A 142 17.16 11.83 -12.55
CA ASP A 142 18.08 11.55 -13.65
C ASP A 142 17.61 12.19 -14.96
N THR A 143 16.30 12.21 -15.20
CA THR A 143 15.71 12.68 -16.46
C THR A 143 14.93 13.98 -16.32
N GLY A 144 14.51 14.33 -15.12
CA GLY A 144 13.50 15.35 -14.93
C GLY A 144 12.12 14.95 -15.45
N ASN A 145 11.82 13.70 -15.75
CA ASN A 145 10.43 13.35 -16.09
C ASN A 145 9.54 13.41 -14.85
N ARG A 146 8.26 13.75 -15.04
CA ARG A 146 7.24 13.71 -13.98
C ARG A 146 6.29 12.57 -14.24
N PHE A 147 5.89 11.87 -13.19
CA PHE A 147 4.75 10.96 -13.23
C PHE A 147 3.73 11.35 -12.17
N THR A 148 2.47 11.01 -12.43
CA THR A 148 1.39 11.04 -11.44
C THR A 148 0.69 9.70 -11.48
N MET A 149 0.54 9.08 -10.31
CA MET A 149 -0.11 7.78 -10.18
C MET A 149 -1.15 7.83 -9.07
N THR A 150 -2.29 7.20 -9.31
CA THR A 150 -3.22 6.82 -8.24
C THR A 150 -2.79 5.50 -7.64
N PHE A 151 -3.00 5.32 -6.35
CA PHE A 151 -2.65 4.07 -5.67
C PHE A 151 -3.67 3.66 -4.61
N ALA A 152 -3.65 2.35 -4.32
CA ALA A 152 -4.21 1.75 -3.12
C ALA A 152 -3.10 1.00 -2.38
N LEU A 153 -2.84 1.36 -1.14
CA LEU A 153 -1.88 0.70 -0.27
C LEU A 153 -2.60 -0.13 0.78
N ARG A 154 -2.43 -1.45 0.72
CA ARG A 154 -2.88 -2.36 1.78
C ARG A 154 -1.79 -2.58 2.81
N LEU A 155 -2.14 -2.32 4.07
CA LEU A 155 -1.34 -2.65 5.25
C LEU A 155 -2.06 -3.71 6.09
N THR A 156 -1.29 -4.63 6.67
CA THR A 156 -1.74 -5.51 7.76
C THR A 156 -0.87 -5.26 8.97
N ILE A 157 -1.51 -5.02 10.12
CA ILE A 157 -0.89 -4.67 11.38
C ILE A 157 -1.14 -5.78 12.39
N GLU A 158 -0.09 -6.42 12.85
CA GLU A 158 -0.13 -7.48 13.85
C GLU A 158 0.91 -7.15 14.92
N ASP A 159 0.57 -7.36 16.20
CA ASP A 159 1.48 -7.07 17.31
C ASP A 159 2.03 -5.62 17.32
N GLY A 160 1.22 -4.67 16.87
CA GLY A 160 1.59 -3.25 16.74
C GLY A 160 2.64 -2.97 15.65
N ARG A 161 2.86 -3.91 14.71
CA ARG A 161 3.82 -3.79 13.61
C ARG A 161 3.16 -4.05 12.27
N ILE A 162 3.66 -3.39 11.22
CA ILE A 162 3.23 -3.67 9.85
C ILE A 162 3.90 -4.99 9.40
N THR A 163 3.09 -6.02 9.15
CA THR A 163 3.53 -7.34 8.66
C THR A 163 3.28 -7.53 7.17
N ARG A 164 2.45 -6.68 6.55
CA ARG A 164 2.21 -6.66 5.11
C ARG A 164 2.21 -5.25 4.56
N HIS A 165 2.83 -5.10 3.40
CA HIS A 165 2.75 -3.92 2.55
C HIS A 165 2.44 -4.39 1.14
N HIS A 166 1.28 -4.02 0.62
CA HIS A 166 0.93 -4.31 -0.78
C HIS A 166 0.48 -3.03 -1.49
N MET A 167 1.31 -2.57 -2.42
CA MET A 167 1.03 -1.43 -3.27
C MET A 167 0.33 -1.88 -4.56
N TYR A 168 -0.86 -1.35 -4.80
CA TYR A 168 -1.52 -1.36 -6.11
C TYR A 168 -1.43 0.05 -6.67
N GLU A 169 -0.80 0.21 -7.82
CA GLU A 169 -0.52 1.54 -8.39
C GLU A 169 -0.68 1.53 -9.91
N ASP A 170 -0.80 2.72 -10.49
CA ASP A 170 -0.69 2.93 -11.93
C ASP A 170 0.77 2.74 -12.37
N SER A 171 1.17 1.48 -12.50
CA SER A 171 2.52 1.08 -12.89
C SER A 171 2.89 1.52 -14.29
N LEU A 172 1.92 1.67 -15.20
CA LEU A 172 2.16 2.18 -16.54
C LEU A 172 2.62 3.65 -16.49
N ALA A 173 1.92 4.51 -15.71
CA ALA A 173 2.30 5.91 -15.57
C ALA A 173 3.71 6.09 -14.99
N VAL A 174 4.13 5.22 -14.07
CA VAL A 174 5.50 5.20 -13.55
C VAL A 174 6.47 4.75 -14.64
N ALA A 175 6.17 3.65 -15.34
CA ALA A 175 7.03 3.08 -16.38
C ALA A 175 7.28 4.06 -17.53
N GLU A 176 6.25 4.77 -18.00
CA GLU A 176 6.33 5.73 -19.11
C GLU A 176 7.17 6.98 -18.77
N ALA A 177 7.36 7.29 -17.49
CA ALA A 177 8.26 8.36 -17.08
C ALA A 177 9.74 7.99 -17.17
N PHE A 178 10.06 6.69 -17.24
CA PHE A 178 11.42 6.25 -17.56
C PHE A 178 11.62 6.26 -19.08
N PRO A 179 12.79 6.72 -19.57
CA PRO A 179 13.10 6.67 -20.98
C PRO A 179 13.11 5.22 -21.45
N THR A 180 12.43 4.95 -22.57
CA THR A 180 12.57 3.69 -23.29
C THR A 180 13.99 3.61 -23.84
N ASN A 181 14.74 2.60 -23.40
CA ASN A 181 16.05 2.29 -23.96
C ASN A 181 15.90 1.63 -25.33
#